data_AF-W2QS03-F1
#
_entry.id   AF-W2QS03-F1
#
_cell.length_a   1.000
_cell.length_b   1.000
_cell.length_c   1.000
_cell.angle_alpha   90.00
_cell.angle_beta   90.00
_cell.angle_gamma   90.00
#
_symmetry.space_group_name_H-M   'P 1'
#
loop_
_entity.id
_entity.type
_entity.pdbx_description
1 polymer ?
#
loop_
_entity_poly.entity_id
_entity_poly.type
_entity_poly.pdbx_seq_one_letter_code
_entity_poly.pdbx_strand_id
1 'polypeptide(L)'
;MVEQQYRVAVDRKTHYEQEQINSQLYLLRGTDESSSAFHVNTARYRCSCVFMKTTLLPCRHVMYWRLMNDKSAVPIHYIEPRWKLSSKLNQAPFEEDVPDETFACTTFQMRESAMTGRRHEVLNGSTKYKHALERGRSSADIMSRNETFVFGEMMNALEKFEEIVKDGVAHFVGREGHWVDPLS
;
A
#
# COMPACT_ATOMS: atom_id res chain seq x y z
N MET A 1 -19.85 0.54 4.03
CA MET A 1 -19.00 1.24 3.04
C MET A 1 -19.36 0.85 1.58
N VAL A 2 -19.17 -0.41 1.16
CA VAL A 2 -19.56 -0.87 -0.20
C VAL A 2 -21.08 -0.85 -0.39
N GLU A 3 -21.85 -1.24 0.63
CA GLU A 3 -23.31 -1.14 0.62
C GLU A 3 -23.81 0.28 0.30
N GLN A 4 -23.16 1.31 0.85
CA GLN A 4 -23.52 2.70 0.54
C GLN A 4 -23.23 3.06 -0.93
N GLN A 5 -22.12 2.56 -1.49
CA GLN A 5 -21.84 2.71 -2.93
C GLN A 5 -22.92 2.03 -3.77
N TYR A 6 -23.34 0.83 -3.36
CA TYR A 6 -24.41 0.08 -4.02
C TYR A 6 -25.73 0.85 -3.98
N ARG A 7 -26.15 1.34 -2.80
CA ARG A 7 -27.38 2.11 -2.64
C ARG A 7 -27.42 3.34 -3.55
N VAL A 8 -26.30 4.05 -3.68
CA VAL A 8 -26.20 5.19 -4.61
C VAL A 8 -26.32 4.72 -6.06
N ALA A 9 -25.63 3.64 -6.45
CA ALA A 9 -25.64 3.14 -7.81
C ALA A 9 -27.03 2.65 -8.30
N VAL A 10 -27.85 2.12 -7.38
CA VAL A 10 -29.23 1.68 -7.69
C VAL A 10 -30.29 2.76 -7.48
N ASP A 11 -29.92 3.91 -6.92
CA ASP A 11 -30.85 5.01 -6.70
C ASP A 11 -31.35 5.54 -8.05
N ARG A 12 -32.67 5.67 -8.20
CA ARG A 12 -33.30 6.20 -9.41
C ARG A 12 -32.89 7.64 -9.71
N LYS A 13 -32.44 8.38 -8.69
CA LYS A 13 -31.94 9.75 -8.86
C LYS A 13 -30.51 9.81 -9.39
N THR A 14 -29.76 8.71 -9.30
CA THR A 14 -28.38 8.66 -9.76
C THR A 14 -28.37 8.44 -11.26
N HIS A 15 -27.87 9.43 -11.99
CA HIS A 15 -27.66 9.33 -13.43
C HIS A 15 -26.22 9.70 -13.77
N TYR A 16 -25.58 8.86 -14.56
CA TYR A 16 -24.28 9.17 -15.15
C TYR A 16 -24.39 9.12 -16.67
N GLU A 17 -23.96 10.18 -17.32
CA GLU A 17 -23.73 10.17 -18.75
C GLU A 17 -22.52 9.26 -19.04
N GLN A 18 -22.65 8.41 -20.06
CA GLN A 18 -21.65 7.42 -20.42
C GLN A 18 -21.13 7.71 -21.82
N GLU A 19 -19.84 7.99 -21.92
CA GLU A 19 -19.14 8.17 -23.18
C GLU A 19 -18.16 7.02 -23.38
N GLN A 20 -18.25 6.31 -24.49
CA GLN A 20 -17.32 5.23 -24.82
C GLN A 20 -16.07 5.80 -25.48
N ILE A 21 -14.92 5.69 -24.82
CA ILE A 21 -13.64 6.10 -25.39
C ILE A 21 -13.08 4.99 -26.29
N ASN A 22 -13.18 3.74 -25.85
CA ASN A 22 -12.83 2.56 -26.64
C ASN A 22 -13.61 1.32 -26.15
N SER A 23 -13.32 0.14 -26.71
CA SER A 23 -14.04 -1.11 -26.39
C SER A 23 -14.03 -1.50 -24.91
N GLN A 24 -13.05 -1.04 -24.12
CA GLN A 24 -12.88 -1.41 -22.72
C GLN A 24 -12.86 -0.22 -21.75
N LEU A 25 -13.01 1.01 -22.24
CA LEU A 25 -12.87 2.22 -21.45
C LEU A 25 -14.04 3.16 -21.68
N TYR A 26 -14.72 3.49 -20.59
CA TYR A 26 -15.86 4.40 -20.57
C TYR A 26 -15.57 5.57 -19.64
N LEU A 27 -16.00 6.76 -20.03
CA LEU A 27 -16.03 7.94 -19.21
C LEU A 27 -17.43 8.10 -18.63
N LEU A 28 -17.55 8.19 -17.31
CA LEU A 28 -18.79 8.46 -16.60
C LEU A 28 -18.74 9.87 -16.02
N ARG A 29 -19.71 10.71 -16.39
CA ARG A 29 -19.89 12.07 -15.85
C ARG A 29 -21.21 12.16 -15.09
N GLY A 30 -21.16 12.78 -13.92
CA GLY A 30 -22.40 13.14 -13.21
C GLY A 30 -23.16 14.22 -13.97
N THR A 31 -24.45 14.37 -13.68
CA THR A 31 -25.32 15.36 -14.34
C THR A 31 -25.02 16.81 -13.95
N ASP A 32 -24.36 17.03 -12.81
CA ASP A 32 -24.04 18.38 -12.37
C ASP A 32 -22.74 18.83 -13.04
N GLU A 33 -22.65 20.07 -13.54
CA GLU A 33 -21.46 20.58 -14.25
C GLU A 33 -20.17 20.57 -13.40
N SER A 34 -20.30 20.54 -12.07
CA SER A 34 -19.19 20.38 -11.12
C SER A 34 -18.77 18.93 -10.88
N SER A 35 -19.48 17.97 -11.46
CA SER A 35 -19.23 16.55 -11.28
C SER A 35 -17.95 16.14 -11.99
N SER A 36 -17.00 15.61 -11.23
CA SER A 36 -15.78 15.02 -11.80
C SER A 36 -16.12 13.87 -12.75
N ALA A 37 -15.39 13.78 -13.87
CA ALA A 37 -15.48 12.66 -14.78
C ALA A 37 -14.64 11.47 -14.27
N PHE A 38 -15.16 10.25 -14.41
CA PHE A 38 -14.51 9.04 -13.94
C PHE A 38 -14.30 8.05 -15.08
N HIS A 39 -13.08 7.53 -15.18
CA HIS A 39 -12.74 6.50 -16.15
C HIS A 39 -13.06 5.13 -15.56
N VAL A 40 -13.85 4.34 -16.27
CA VAL A 40 -14.22 2.97 -15.93
C VAL A 40 -13.64 2.03 -16.98
N ASN A 41 -12.68 1.21 -16.56
CA ASN A 41 -12.13 0.12 -17.36
C ASN A 41 -12.99 -1.13 -17.15
N THR A 42 -13.63 -1.62 -18.20
CA THR A 42 -14.62 -2.72 -18.16
C THR A 42 -13.97 -4.09 -18.30
N ALA A 43 -12.71 -4.18 -18.75
CA ALA A 43 -11.97 -5.43 -18.80
C ALA A 43 -11.62 -5.96 -17.41
N ARG A 44 -11.33 -5.07 -16.46
CA ARG A 44 -11.00 -5.41 -15.07
C ARG A 44 -11.94 -4.77 -14.03
N TYR A 45 -13.00 -4.10 -14.48
CA TYR A 45 -13.94 -3.36 -13.64
C TYR A 45 -13.26 -2.40 -12.66
N ARG A 46 -12.28 -1.64 -13.15
CA ARG A 46 -11.55 -0.64 -12.35
C ARG A 46 -12.02 0.77 -12.66
N CYS A 47 -12.01 1.63 -11.63
CA CYS A 47 -12.42 3.01 -11.74
C CYS A 47 -11.31 3.97 -11.29
N SER A 48 -11.23 5.15 -11.89
CA SER A 48 -10.32 6.22 -11.48
C SER A 48 -10.74 6.94 -10.19
N CYS A 49 -11.93 6.68 -9.65
CA CYS A 49 -12.41 7.34 -8.44
C CYS A 49 -11.60 6.95 -7.20
N VAL A 50 -11.52 7.89 -6.24
CA VAL A 50 -10.74 7.72 -5.00
C VAL A 50 -11.14 6.44 -4.27
N PHE A 51 -12.44 6.17 -4.17
CA PHE A 51 -12.96 4.98 -3.49
C PHE A 51 -12.31 3.70 -4.02
N MET A 52 -12.29 3.50 -5.34
CA MET A 52 -11.73 2.29 -5.90
C MET A 52 -10.21 2.28 -5.81
N LYS A 53 -9.54 3.42 -5.99
CA LYS A 53 -8.08 3.51 -5.87
C LYS A 53 -7.59 3.16 -4.47
N THR A 54 -8.32 3.51 -3.41
CA THR A 54 -7.91 3.27 -2.02
C THR A 54 -8.38 1.93 -1.49
N THR A 55 -9.61 1.53 -1.81
CA THR A 55 -10.22 0.31 -1.25
C THR A 55 -10.05 -0.89 -2.14
N LEU A 56 -9.87 -0.70 -3.46
CA LEU A 56 -9.90 -1.78 -4.47
C LEU A 56 -11.19 -2.61 -4.45
N LEU A 57 -12.27 -2.07 -3.88
CA LEU A 57 -13.60 -2.65 -3.90
C LEU A 57 -14.45 -1.96 -4.98
N PRO A 58 -15.50 -2.63 -5.51
CA PRO A 58 -16.38 -2.03 -6.50
C PRO A 58 -16.96 -0.71 -6.00
N CYS A 59 -16.83 0.33 -6.82
CA CYS A 59 -17.40 1.65 -6.54
C CYS A 59 -18.75 1.82 -7.23
N ARG A 60 -19.49 2.88 -6.85
CA ARG A 60 -20.78 3.20 -7.46
C ARG A 60 -20.73 3.35 -8.99
N HIS A 61 -19.63 3.89 -9.54
CA HIS A 61 -19.50 4.10 -10.99
C HIS A 61 -19.40 2.77 -11.75
N VAL A 62 -18.62 1.82 -11.23
CA VAL A 62 -18.51 0.47 -11.80
C VAL A 62 -19.83 -0.27 -11.66
N MET A 63 -20.46 -0.19 -10.49
CA MET A 63 -21.76 -0.82 -10.25
C MET A 63 -22.84 -0.26 -11.18
N TYR A 64 -22.92 1.06 -11.32
CA TYR A 64 -23.86 1.75 -12.19
C TYR A 64 -23.66 1.34 -13.66
N TRP A 65 -22.42 1.41 -14.17
CA TRP A 65 -22.13 0.99 -15.54
C TRP A 65 -22.57 -0.46 -15.77
N ARG A 66 -22.30 -1.37 -14.83
CA ARG A 66 -22.72 -2.78 -14.95
C ARG A 66 -24.24 -2.92 -14.98
N LEU A 67 -24.96 -2.22 -14.11
CA LEU A 67 -26.42 -2.24 -14.09
C LEU A 67 -27.03 -1.71 -15.39
N MET A 68 -26.48 -0.63 -15.95
CA MET A 68 -26.92 -0.07 -17.24
C MET A 68 -26.57 -0.94 -18.45
N ASN A 69 -25.76 -1.98 -18.25
CA ASN A 69 -25.35 -2.94 -19.29
C ASN A 69 -25.84 -4.36 -18.95
N ASP A 70 -26.95 -4.48 -18.22
CA ASP A 70 -27.62 -5.75 -17.88
C ASP A 70 -26.73 -6.78 -17.15
N LYS A 71 -25.76 -6.30 -16.37
CA LYS A 71 -24.87 -7.14 -15.55
C LYS A 71 -25.22 -7.00 -14.08
N SER A 72 -24.85 -8.01 -13.29
CA SER A 72 -24.88 -7.92 -11.84
C SER A 72 -24.07 -6.73 -11.34
N ALA A 73 -24.58 -5.95 -10.37
CA ALA A 73 -23.89 -4.74 -9.90
C ALA A 73 -22.47 -5.02 -9.41
N VAL A 74 -22.28 -6.13 -8.69
CA VAL A 74 -20.99 -6.49 -8.07
C VAL A 74 -20.22 -7.46 -8.98
N PRO A 75 -19.03 -7.09 -9.49
CA PRO A 75 -18.18 -7.98 -10.26
C PRO A 75 -17.39 -8.93 -9.35
N ILE A 76 -18.06 -9.92 -8.75
CA ILE A 76 -17.50 -10.81 -7.71
C ILE A 76 -16.16 -11.45 -8.14
N HIS A 77 -16.04 -11.87 -9.40
CA HIS A 77 -14.83 -12.51 -9.93
C HIS A 77 -13.62 -11.56 -10.08
N TYR A 78 -13.85 -10.24 -10.05
CA TYR A 78 -12.82 -9.21 -10.21
C TYR A 78 -12.49 -8.48 -8.90
N ILE A 79 -13.08 -8.92 -7.79
CA ILE A 79 -12.71 -8.40 -6.47
C ILE A 79 -11.29 -8.84 -6.15
N GLU A 80 -10.45 -7.89 -5.73
CA GLU A 80 -9.06 -8.15 -5.39
C GLU A 80 -8.93 -9.27 -4.36
N PRO A 81 -7.98 -10.21 -4.54
CA PRO A 81 -7.85 -11.38 -3.67
C PRO A 81 -7.78 -11.05 -2.18
N ARG A 82 -7.13 -9.95 -1.77
CA ARG A 82 -7.06 -9.50 -0.37
C ARG A 82 -8.42 -9.30 0.31
N TRP A 83 -9.52 -9.18 -0.43
CA TRP A 83 -10.86 -9.07 0.13
C TRP A 83 -11.60 -10.41 0.21
N LYS A 84 -11.00 -11.49 -0.31
CA LYS A 84 -11.52 -12.85 -0.19
C LYS A 84 -11.05 -13.45 1.13
N LEU A 85 -11.97 -14.04 1.88
CA LEU A 85 -11.63 -14.74 3.13
C LEU A 85 -10.61 -15.86 2.90
N SER A 86 -10.70 -16.56 1.77
CA SER A 86 -9.78 -17.63 1.37
C SER A 86 -8.41 -17.15 0.88
N SER A 87 -8.14 -15.85 0.89
CA SER A 87 -6.85 -15.32 0.46
C SER A 87 -5.76 -15.68 1.44
N LYS A 88 -4.63 -16.19 0.95
CA LYS A 88 -3.44 -16.48 1.77
C LYS A 88 -2.95 -15.25 2.56
N LEU A 89 -3.19 -14.04 2.04
CA LEU A 89 -2.86 -12.79 2.73
C LEU A 89 -3.70 -12.54 4.00
N ASN A 90 -4.85 -13.21 4.11
CA ASN A 90 -5.76 -13.09 5.25
C ASN A 90 -5.70 -14.31 6.17
N GLN A 91 -4.94 -15.34 5.83
CA GLN A 91 -4.72 -16.49 6.70
C GLN A 91 -3.81 -16.08 7.84
N ALA A 92 -4.16 -16.46 9.07
CA ALA A 92 -3.29 -16.27 10.22
C ALA A 92 -1.97 -17.04 9.96
N PRO A 93 -0.81 -16.45 10.31
CA PRO A 93 0.42 -17.23 10.32
C PRO A 93 0.28 -18.24 11.46
N PHE A 94 0.26 -19.53 11.12
CA PHE A 94 0.13 -20.72 11.97
C PHE A 94 -1.29 -21.10 12.40
N GLU A 95 -1.78 -22.23 11.90
CA GLU A 95 -2.58 -23.16 12.71
C GLU A 95 -1.90 -24.54 12.64
N GLU A 96 -1.58 -25.10 13.81
CA GLU A 96 -1.38 -26.53 14.00
C GLU A 96 -2.61 -27.28 13.50
N ASP A 97 -2.42 -28.48 12.95
CA ASP A 97 -3.43 -29.34 12.32
C ASP A 97 -4.73 -29.44 13.15
N VAL A 98 -5.75 -28.69 12.74
CA VAL A 98 -7.15 -28.93 13.13
C VAL A 98 -7.79 -29.75 12.01
N PRO A 99 -8.49 -30.88 12.31
CA PRO A 99 -8.99 -31.77 11.28
C PRO A 99 -9.97 -31.05 10.34
N ASP A 100 -9.70 -31.23 9.05
CA ASP A 100 -10.51 -30.84 7.90
C ASP A 100 -11.87 -31.53 7.97
N GLU A 101 -12.87 -30.89 8.57
CA GLU A 101 -14.30 -31.00 8.19
C GLU A 101 -15.11 -29.98 8.99
N THR A 102 -15.46 -28.84 8.39
CA THR A 102 -16.78 -28.16 8.50
C THR A 102 -16.71 -26.77 7.86
N PHE A 103 -16.92 -26.71 6.54
CA PHE A 103 -17.41 -25.49 5.92
C PHE A 103 -18.89 -25.34 6.27
N ALA A 104 -19.18 -24.59 7.34
CA ALA A 104 -20.48 -23.99 7.54
C ALA A 104 -20.31 -22.64 8.22
N CYS A 105 -20.89 -21.62 7.62
CA CYS A 105 -21.06 -20.28 8.20
C CYS A 105 -21.78 -20.41 9.55
N THR A 106 -21.02 -20.51 10.64
CA THR A 106 -21.55 -20.41 12.00
C THR A 106 -20.88 -19.25 12.68
N THR A 107 -21.58 -18.11 12.67
CA THR A 107 -21.36 -16.93 13.51
C THR A 107 -20.02 -16.21 13.34
N PHE A 108 -20.08 -14.88 13.22
CA PHE A 108 -18.90 -14.01 13.38
C PHE A 108 -18.38 -14.18 14.81
N GLN A 109 -17.51 -15.15 15.03
CA GLN A 109 -16.79 -15.27 16.28
C GLN A 109 -15.68 -14.21 16.23
N MET A 110 -15.90 -13.11 16.95
CA MET A 110 -14.81 -12.20 17.27
C MET A 110 -13.87 -12.96 18.20
N ARG A 111 -12.88 -13.63 17.62
CA ARG A 111 -11.80 -14.27 18.38
C ARG A 111 -11.07 -13.15 19.11
N GLU A 112 -10.87 -13.29 20.42
CA GLU A 112 -10.01 -12.36 21.15
C GLU A 112 -8.66 -12.29 20.45
N SER A 113 -8.15 -11.06 20.29
CA SER A 113 -6.94 -10.79 19.55
C SER A 113 -5.83 -11.74 20.00
N ALA A 114 -5.23 -12.51 19.08
CA ALA A 114 -4.07 -13.39 19.36
C ALA A 114 -2.82 -12.61 19.84
N MET A 115 -2.96 -11.29 19.97
CA MET A 115 -2.02 -10.32 20.51
C MET A 115 -1.99 -10.35 22.04
N THR A 116 -2.00 -11.53 22.67
CA THR A 116 -1.88 -11.71 24.13
C THR A 116 -0.42 -11.69 24.61
N GLY A 117 0.53 -11.74 23.68
CA GLY A 117 1.95 -11.68 24.01
C GLY A 117 2.36 -10.31 24.58
N ARG A 118 3.29 -10.31 25.54
CA ARG A 118 3.86 -9.11 26.20
C ARG A 118 4.27 -7.98 25.24
N ARG A 119 4.69 -8.32 24.02
CA ARG A 119 5.05 -7.36 22.95
C ARG A 119 3.88 -6.52 22.43
N HIS A 120 2.65 -6.92 22.72
CA HIS A 120 1.42 -6.25 22.31
C HIS A 120 0.64 -5.68 23.50
N GLU A 121 1.23 -5.72 24.69
CA GLU A 121 0.63 -5.14 25.89
C GLU A 121 0.38 -3.64 25.67
N VAL A 122 -0.84 -3.19 26.00
CA VAL A 122 -1.22 -1.80 25.83
C VAL A 122 -0.45 -0.96 26.86
N LEU A 123 0.64 -0.36 26.40
CA LEU A 123 1.45 0.51 27.25
C LEU A 123 0.64 1.73 27.70
N ASN A 124 0.68 2.01 29.01
CA ASN A 124 0.11 3.23 29.56
C ASN A 124 0.82 4.48 28.99
N GLY A 125 0.17 5.64 29.07
CA GLY A 125 0.71 6.89 28.51
C GLY A 125 2.10 7.27 29.04
N SER A 126 2.38 7.00 30.32
CA SER A 126 3.68 7.28 30.92
C SER A 126 4.80 6.40 30.38
N THR A 127 4.53 5.12 30.12
CA THR A 127 5.49 4.16 29.55
C THR A 127 5.78 4.50 28.10
N LYS A 128 4.74 4.88 27.34
CA LYS A 128 4.88 5.40 25.97
C LYS A 128 5.76 6.65 25.93
N TYR A 129 5.52 7.61 26.81
CA TYR A 129 6.32 8.84 26.88
C TYR A 129 7.79 8.57 27.21
N LYS A 130 8.07 7.76 28.24
CA LYS A 130 9.45 7.43 28.64
C LYS A 130 10.23 6.75 27.51
N HIS A 131 9.62 5.75 26.85
CA HIS A 131 10.27 5.03 25.76
C HIS A 131 10.49 5.93 24.52
N ALA A 132 9.52 6.80 24.19
CA ALA A 132 9.68 7.76 23.11
C ALA A 132 10.78 8.78 23.40
N LEU A 133 10.85 9.29 24.64
CA LEU A 133 11.87 10.25 25.07
C LEU A 133 13.28 9.63 25.03
N GLU A 134 13.43 8.40 25.52
CA GLU A 134 14.70 7.69 25.50
C GLU A 134 15.20 7.43 24.08
N ARG A 135 14.31 6.94 23.19
CA ARG A 135 14.62 6.76 21.77
C ARG A 135 14.97 8.08 21.09
N GLY A 136 14.20 9.14 21.34
CA GLY A 136 14.44 10.46 20.77
C GLY A 136 15.79 11.05 21.19
N ARG A 137 16.18 10.89 22.47
CA ARG A 137 17.49 11.31 22.98
C ARG A 137 18.63 10.54 22.32
N SER A 138 18.49 9.22 22.18
CA SER A 138 19.50 8.39 21.51
C SER A 138 19.68 8.81 20.04
N SER A 139 18.59 9.04 19.30
CA SER A 139 18.68 9.52 17.93
C SER A 139 19.35 10.89 17.84
N ALA A 140 18.99 11.84 18.72
CA ALA A 140 19.59 13.17 18.74
C ALA A 140 21.09 13.14 19.06
N ASP A 141 21.53 12.28 19.98
CA ASP A 141 22.96 12.09 20.33
C ASP A 141 23.76 11.42 19.20
N ILE A 142 23.16 10.47 18.47
CA ILE A 142 23.80 9.89 17.28
C ILE A 142 23.91 10.93 16.17
N MET A 143 22.85 11.69 15.93
CA MET A 143 22.84 12.73 14.89
C MET A 143 23.84 13.85 15.19
N SER A 144 23.95 14.29 16.44
CA SER A 144 24.91 15.34 16.82
C SER A 144 26.37 14.91 16.64
N ARG A 145 26.67 13.61 16.74
CA ARG A 145 28.02 13.06 16.50
C ARG A 145 28.34 12.90 15.01
N ASN A 146 27.34 12.63 14.18
CA ASN A 146 27.54 12.44 12.74
C ASN A 146 27.88 13.73 11.99
N GLU A 147 27.40 14.89 12.45
CA GLU A 147 27.62 16.17 11.75
C GLU A 147 29.07 16.68 11.82
N THR A 148 29.90 16.18 12.74
CA THR A 148 31.28 16.70 12.93
C THR A 148 32.39 15.67 12.68
N PHE A 149 32.28 14.47 13.23
CA PHE A 149 33.38 13.50 13.10
C PHE A 149 33.45 12.86 11.71
N VAL A 150 32.33 12.31 11.23
CA VAL A 150 32.27 11.64 9.90
C VAL A 150 32.48 12.65 8.77
N PHE A 151 31.92 13.85 8.91
CA PHE A 151 32.16 14.95 7.98
C PHE A 151 33.64 15.36 7.96
N GLY A 152 34.27 15.47 9.14
CA GLY A 152 35.70 15.78 9.24
C GLY A 152 36.60 14.71 8.62
N GLU A 153 36.32 13.43 8.86
CA GLU A 153 37.07 12.33 8.23
C GLU A 153 36.91 12.31 6.71
N MET A 154 35.70 12.59 6.21
CA MET A 154 35.43 12.66 4.77
C MET A 154 36.18 13.83 4.12
N MET A 155 36.16 15.02 4.74
CA MET A 155 36.91 16.17 4.23
C MET A 155 38.43 15.93 4.24
N ASN A 156 38.97 15.30 5.29
CA ASN A 156 40.39 14.93 5.36
C ASN A 156 40.78 13.90 4.28
N ALA A 157 39.90 12.94 3.99
CA ALA A 157 40.10 11.97 2.91
C ALA A 157 40.08 12.64 1.52
N LEU A 158 39.19 13.61 1.31
CA LEU A 158 39.11 14.37 0.07
C LEU A 158 40.34 15.26 -0.14
N GLU A 159 40.86 15.93 0.90
CA GLU A 159 42.11 16.70 0.82
C GLU A 159 43.30 15.81 0.45
N LYS A 160 43.43 14.64 1.10
CA LYS A 160 44.48 13.66 0.76
C LYS A 160 44.35 13.16 -0.68
N PHE A 161 43.13 12.92 -1.14
CA PHE A 161 42.88 12.52 -2.52
C PHE A 161 43.26 13.63 -3.50
N GLU A 162 42.93 14.89 -3.21
CA GLU A 162 43.32 16.03 -4.03
C GLU A 162 44.84 16.12 -4.17
N GLU A 163 45.60 15.97 -3.08
CA GLU A 163 47.07 15.94 -3.11
C GLU A 163 47.61 14.80 -4.00
N ILE A 164 47.01 13.62 -3.96
CA ILE A 164 47.44 12.47 -4.79
C ILE A 164 47.15 12.72 -6.28
N VAL A 165 46.04 13.39 -6.62
CA VAL A 165 45.62 13.60 -8.01
C VAL A 165 46.31 14.78 -8.67
N LYS A 166 46.91 15.71 -7.91
CA LYS A 166 47.69 16.84 -8.44
C LYS A 166 48.83 16.40 -9.37
N ASP A 167 49.42 15.23 -9.14
CA ASP A 167 50.47 14.65 -9.99
C ASP A 167 49.93 13.86 -11.20
N GLY A 168 48.61 13.82 -11.39
CA GLY A 168 47.95 13.20 -12.54
C GLY A 168 47.84 11.67 -12.48
N VAL A 169 48.18 11.04 -11.35
CA VAL A 169 48.15 9.58 -11.18
C VAL A 169 47.40 9.18 -9.90
N ALA A 170 46.12 8.80 -10.04
CA ALA A 170 45.32 8.27 -8.94
C ALA A 170 45.47 6.74 -8.85
N HIS A 171 45.82 6.22 -7.67
CA HIS A 171 45.89 4.78 -7.43
C HIS A 171 44.49 4.24 -7.13
N PHE A 172 44.06 3.20 -7.86
CA PHE A 172 42.78 2.55 -7.62
C PHE A 172 42.87 1.62 -6.42
N VAL A 173 42.13 1.92 -5.34
CA VAL A 173 42.05 1.05 -4.16
C VAL A 173 40.76 0.23 -4.25
N GLY A 174 40.85 -0.94 -4.90
CA GLY A 174 39.80 -1.95 -4.86
C GLY A 174 39.79 -2.67 -3.52
N ARG A 175 38.60 -2.92 -2.96
CA ARG A 175 38.45 -3.81 -1.79
C ARG A 175 38.79 -5.23 -2.25
N GLU A 176 39.80 -5.85 -1.65
CA GLU A 176 40.20 -7.23 -1.96
C GLU A 176 38.97 -8.16 -1.95
N GLY A 177 38.67 -8.79 -3.09
CA GLY A 177 37.85 -10.00 -3.12
C GLY A 177 36.66 -10.07 -4.10
N HIS A 178 36.35 -9.07 -4.92
CA HIS A 178 35.35 -9.25 -5.99
C HIS A 178 35.65 -8.37 -7.21
N TRP A 179 36.24 -8.98 -8.22
CA TRP A 179 36.31 -8.44 -9.57
C TRP A 179 35.09 -8.91 -10.36
N VAL A 180 34.29 -7.97 -10.85
CA VAL A 180 33.46 -8.18 -12.04
C VAL A 180 33.87 -7.10 -13.02
N ASP A 181 34.42 -7.53 -14.15
CA ASP A 181 34.77 -6.65 -15.26
C ASP A 181 33.49 -6.02 -15.83
N PRO A 182 33.37 -4.68 -15.89
CA PRO A 182 32.19 -4.02 -16.46
C PRO A 182 32.09 -4.15 -17.98
N LEU A 183 33.05 -4.81 -18.65
CA LEU A 183 33.10 -4.97 -20.10
C LEU A 183 33.21 -6.43 -20.59
N SER A 184 32.84 -7.41 -19.75
CA SER A 184 32.61 -8.80 -20.18
C SER A 184 31.13 -9.11 -20.40
#